data_AF-A0A843S6R5-F1
#
_entry.id   AF-A0A843S6R5-F1
#
_cell.length_a   1.000
_cell.length_b   1.000
_cell.length_c   1.000
_cell.angle_alpha   90.00
_cell.angle_beta   90.00
_cell.angle_gamma   90.00
#
_symmetry.space_group_name_H-M   'P 1'
#
loop_
_entity.id
_entity.type
_entity.pdbx_description
1 polymer ?
#
loop_
_entity_poly.entity_id
_entity_poly.type
_entity_poly.pdbx_seq_one_letter_code
_entity_poly.pdbx_strand_id
1 'polypeptide(L)'
;MSQHNIRNLTTLVALRNTEVERLQTELAEKESLRERYQKNLERLTGLYTNSGASGKLHPALAGNCGDYKQAVMQMADSHRLDLHMHEADMAVSQKALNAAWAKREVLGKVLSKQQKVVLQQQNVQERKQHDELATQLWIRGQK
;
A
#
# COMPACT_ATOMS: atom_id res chain seq x y z
N MET A 1 20.24 21.94 17.28
CA MET A 1 20.03 20.64 16.60
C MET A 1 20.87 20.67 15.33
N SER A 2 21.65 19.62 15.03
CA SER A 2 22.61 19.65 13.92
C SER A 2 21.97 19.30 12.57
N GLN A 3 22.52 19.83 11.46
CA GLN A 3 22.15 19.44 10.09
C GLN A 3 22.22 17.92 9.86
N HIS A 4 23.07 17.22 10.62
CA HIS A 4 23.17 15.77 10.61
C HIS A 4 21.86 15.08 11.01
N ASN A 5 21.13 15.60 12.01
CA ASN A 5 19.85 15.04 12.42
C ASN A 5 18.75 15.21 11.37
N ILE A 6 18.76 16.33 10.63
CA ILE A 6 17.85 16.52 9.49
C ILE A 6 18.15 15.50 8.41
N ARG A 7 19.43 15.31 8.06
CA ARG A 7 19.84 14.32 7.05
C ARG A 7 19.37 12.91 7.43
N ASN A 8 19.59 12.50 8.67
CA ASN A 8 19.17 11.18 9.15
C ASN A 8 17.64 11.01 9.11
N LEU A 9 16.88 12.04 9.51
CA LEU A 9 15.41 12.02 9.40
C LEU A 9 14.94 11.96 7.94
N THR A 10 15.57 12.69 7.03
CA THR A 10 15.29 12.60 5.59
C THR A 10 15.51 11.19 5.06
N THR A 11 16.64 10.55 5.42
CA THR A 11 16.91 9.16 5.04
C THR A 11 15.88 8.21 5.61
N LEU A 12 15.47 8.38 6.88
CA LEU A 12 14.43 7.55 7.49
C LEU A 12 13.07 7.71 6.79
N VAL A 13 12.69 8.93 6.41
CA VAL A 13 11.46 9.17 5.63
C VAL A 13 11.54 8.48 4.27
N ALA A 14 12.68 8.58 3.58
CA ALA A 14 12.88 7.92 2.30
C ALA A 14 12.74 6.39 2.40
N LEU A 15 13.39 5.78 3.41
CA LEU A 15 13.26 4.33 3.66
C LEU A 15 11.82 3.91 3.93
N ARG A 16 11.04 4.73 4.66
CA ARG A 16 9.63 4.44 4.92
C ARG A 16 8.75 4.64 3.70
N ASN A 17 9.11 5.55 2.81
CA ASN A 17 8.43 5.71 1.53
C ASN A 17 8.64 4.47 0.64
N THR A 18 9.86 3.94 0.55
CA THR A 18 10.13 2.70 -0.18
C THR A 18 9.36 1.51 0.40
N GLU A 19 9.23 1.41 1.72
CA GLU A 19 8.43 0.35 2.34
C GLU A 19 6.93 0.48 2.01
N VAL A 20 6.40 1.71 1.98
CA VAL A 20 5.02 1.96 1.54
C VAL A 20 4.83 1.54 0.08
N GLU A 21 5.74 1.91 -0.81
CA GLU A 21 5.68 1.54 -2.24
C GLU A 21 5.72 0.03 -2.41
N ARG A 22 6.60 -0.67 -1.68
CA ARG A 22 6.68 -2.13 -1.70
C ARG A 22 5.35 -2.78 -1.30
N LEU A 23 4.75 -2.32 -0.20
CA LEU A 23 3.47 -2.84 0.29
C LEU A 23 2.30 -2.51 -0.66
N GLN A 24 2.35 -1.39 -1.38
CA GLN A 24 1.37 -1.05 -2.41
C GLN A 24 1.46 -2.01 -3.60
N THR A 25 2.68 -2.31 -4.07
CA THR A 25 2.88 -3.28 -5.16
C THR A 25 2.39 -4.67 -4.76
N GLU A 26 2.72 -5.12 -3.55
CA GLU A 26 2.26 -6.40 -3.01
C GLU A 26 0.73 -6.48 -2.98
N LEU A 27 0.05 -5.41 -2.54
CA LEU A 27 -1.41 -5.36 -2.51
C LEU A 27 -2.01 -5.40 -3.93
N ALA A 28 -1.39 -4.72 -4.90
CA ALA A 28 -1.83 -4.74 -6.29
C ALA A 28 -1.72 -6.14 -6.92
N GLU A 29 -0.67 -6.89 -6.59
CA GLU A 29 -0.53 -8.29 -6.99
C GLU A 29 -1.64 -9.17 -6.40
N LYS A 30 -1.98 -8.96 -5.12
CA LYS A 30 -3.07 -9.69 -4.48
C LYS A 30 -4.44 -9.35 -5.08
N GLU A 31 -4.67 -8.10 -5.48
CA GLU A 31 -5.91 -7.71 -6.17
C GLU A 31 -6.02 -8.41 -7.54
N SER A 32 -4.94 -8.46 -8.30
CA SER A 32 -4.89 -9.21 -9.57
C SER A 32 -5.23 -10.70 -9.38
N LEU A 33 -4.72 -11.31 -8.30
CA LEU A 33 -5.05 -12.69 -7.98
C LEU A 33 -6.52 -12.87 -7.57
N ARG A 34 -7.08 -11.93 -6.79
CA ARG A 34 -8.50 -11.91 -6.43
C ARG A 34 -9.40 -11.85 -7.67
N GLU A 35 -9.08 -10.97 -8.64
CA GLU A 35 -9.82 -10.91 -9.91
C GLU A 35 -9.77 -12.24 -10.68
N ARG A 36 -8.63 -12.92 -10.68
CA ARG A 36 -8.49 -14.23 -11.33
C ARG A 36 -9.39 -15.28 -10.68
N TYR A 37 -9.46 -15.31 -9.35
CA TYR A 37 -10.37 -16.20 -8.62
C TYR A 37 -11.83 -15.90 -8.96
N GLN A 38 -12.23 -14.63 -8.99
CA GLN A 38 -13.59 -14.23 -9.35
C GLN A 38 -13.96 -14.66 -10.78
N LYS A 39 -13.09 -14.38 -11.76
CA LYS A 39 -13.27 -14.81 -13.17
C LYS A 39 -13.37 -16.33 -13.29
N ASN A 40 -12.58 -17.08 -12.52
CA ASN A 40 -12.66 -18.54 -12.50
C ASN A 40 -13.97 -19.04 -11.90
N LEU A 41 -14.44 -18.43 -10.81
CA LEU A 41 -15.71 -18.76 -10.19
C LEU A 41 -16.90 -18.48 -11.11
N GLU A 42 -16.88 -17.36 -11.83
CA GLU A 42 -17.88 -17.04 -12.85
C GLU A 42 -17.91 -18.10 -13.95
N ARG A 43 -16.74 -18.52 -14.44
CA ARG A 43 -16.61 -19.57 -15.46
C ARG A 43 -17.12 -20.91 -14.96
N LEU A 44 -16.69 -21.36 -13.78
CA LEU A 44 -17.13 -22.62 -13.18
C LEU A 44 -18.63 -22.62 -12.93
N THR A 45 -19.17 -21.48 -12.47
CA THR A 45 -20.60 -21.27 -12.30
C THR A 45 -21.34 -21.43 -13.61
N GLY A 46 -20.88 -20.76 -14.67
CA GLY A 46 -21.45 -20.90 -16.01
C GLY A 46 -21.42 -22.34 -16.53
N LEU A 47 -20.35 -23.09 -16.27
CA LEU A 47 -20.23 -24.49 -16.72
C LEU A 47 -21.27 -25.40 -16.09
N TYR A 48 -21.45 -25.36 -14.77
CA TYR A 48 -22.40 -26.25 -14.11
C TYR A 48 -23.85 -25.77 -14.23
N THR A 49 -24.12 -24.46 -14.39
CA THR A 49 -25.49 -23.97 -14.68
C THR A 49 -25.96 -24.38 -16.07
N ASN A 50 -25.04 -24.38 -17.05
CA ASN A 50 -25.37 -24.69 -18.44
C ASN A 50 -25.31 -26.19 -18.77
N SER A 51 -24.96 -27.04 -17.81
CA SER A 51 -24.87 -28.50 -18.00
C SER A 51 -26.22 -29.20 -18.27
N GLY A 52 -27.34 -28.45 -18.27
CA GLY A 52 -28.63 -28.87 -18.82
C GLY A 52 -29.34 -30.01 -18.06
N ALA A 53 -30.58 -30.30 -18.45
CA ALA A 53 -31.33 -31.43 -17.92
C ALA A 53 -30.97 -32.70 -18.70
N SER A 54 -30.36 -33.68 -18.03
CA SER A 54 -29.97 -34.97 -18.59
C SER A 54 -31.12 -35.99 -18.70
N GLY A 55 -32.36 -35.61 -18.35
CA GLY A 55 -33.50 -36.52 -18.23
C GLY A 55 -34.00 -37.20 -19.52
N LYS A 56 -33.52 -36.79 -20.70
CA LYS A 56 -33.81 -37.46 -22.00
C LYS A 56 -32.62 -38.25 -22.55
N LEU A 57 -31.51 -38.31 -21.81
CA LEU A 57 -30.31 -39.04 -22.22
C LEU A 57 -30.39 -40.51 -21.82
N HIS A 58 -29.65 -41.36 -22.53
CA HIS A 58 -29.40 -42.74 -22.11
C HIS A 58 -28.81 -42.73 -20.68
N PRO A 59 -29.19 -43.66 -19.78
CA PRO A 59 -28.80 -43.61 -18.35
C PRO A 59 -27.30 -43.42 -18.09
N ALA A 60 -26.43 -44.06 -18.88
CA ALA A 60 -24.98 -43.87 -18.80
C ALA A 60 -24.52 -42.42 -19.09
N LEU A 61 -25.14 -41.77 -20.10
CA LEU A 61 -24.86 -40.37 -20.43
C LEU A 61 -25.43 -39.43 -19.37
N ALA A 62 -26.59 -39.77 -18.80
CA ALA A 62 -27.18 -39.00 -17.71
C ALA A 62 -26.29 -39.04 -16.44
N GLY A 63 -25.70 -40.21 -16.13
CA GLY A 63 -24.70 -40.37 -15.08
C GLY A 63 -23.47 -39.49 -15.30
N ASN A 64 -22.86 -39.56 -16.49
CA ASN A 64 -21.69 -38.73 -16.83
C ASN A 64 -21.97 -37.23 -16.71
N CYS A 65 -23.14 -36.75 -17.14
CA CYS A 65 -23.53 -35.35 -16.98
C CYS A 65 -23.68 -34.95 -15.50
N GLY A 66 -24.23 -35.84 -14.68
CA GLY A 66 -24.36 -35.66 -13.23
C GLY A 66 -22.99 -35.58 -12.54
N ASP A 67 -22.11 -36.55 -12.82
CA ASP A 67 -20.76 -36.62 -12.26
C ASP A 67 -19.93 -35.39 -12.66
N TYR A 68 -19.98 -34.98 -13.94
CA TYR A 68 -19.35 -33.75 -14.41
C TYR A 68 -19.87 -32.54 -13.64
N LYS A 69 -21.19 -32.38 -13.53
CA LYS A 69 -21.80 -31.25 -12.83
C LYS A 69 -21.36 -31.20 -11.36
N GLN A 70 -21.38 -32.35 -10.68
CA GLN A 70 -20.98 -32.46 -9.30
C GLN A 70 -19.49 -32.12 -9.12
N ALA A 71 -18.61 -32.61 -9.99
CA ALA A 71 -17.19 -32.32 -9.96
C ALA A 71 -16.91 -30.81 -10.16
N VAL A 72 -17.61 -30.16 -11.10
CA VAL A 72 -17.47 -28.71 -11.33
C VAL A 72 -18.02 -27.91 -10.15
N MET A 73 -19.11 -28.34 -9.52
CA MET A 73 -19.63 -27.71 -8.30
C MET A 73 -18.63 -27.79 -7.14
N GLN A 74 -18.04 -28.98 -6.91
CA GLN A 74 -17.00 -29.16 -5.88
C GLN A 74 -15.78 -28.27 -6.15
N MET A 75 -15.35 -28.15 -7.41
CA MET A 75 -14.26 -27.25 -7.80
C MET A 75 -14.62 -25.79 -7.51
N ALA A 76 -15.85 -25.36 -7.81
CA ALA A 76 -16.31 -24.01 -7.49
C ALA A 76 -16.31 -23.74 -5.98
N ASP A 77 -16.73 -24.71 -5.16
CA ASP A 77 -16.71 -24.57 -3.71
C ASP A 77 -15.30 -24.45 -3.15
N SER A 78 -14.33 -25.24 -3.65
CA SER A 78 -12.92 -25.09 -3.30
C SER A 78 -12.39 -23.70 -3.66
N HIS A 79 -12.69 -23.20 -4.87
CA HIS A 79 -12.27 -21.85 -5.27
C HIS A 79 -12.90 -20.73 -4.43
N ARG A 80 -14.11 -20.91 -3.90
CA ARG A 80 -14.74 -19.94 -2.97
C ARG A 80 -14.00 -19.90 -1.65
N LEU A 81 -13.61 -21.06 -1.13
CA LEU A 81 -12.83 -21.15 0.11
C LEU A 81 -11.45 -20.50 -0.07
N ASP A 82 -10.76 -20.81 -1.17
CA ASP A 82 -9.48 -20.19 -1.51
C ASP A 82 -9.61 -18.66 -1.62
N LEU A 83 -10.65 -18.17 -2.31
CA LEU A 83 -10.92 -16.74 -2.44
C LEU A 83 -11.13 -16.09 -1.07
N HIS A 84 -11.91 -16.72 -0.19
CA HIS A 84 -12.15 -16.19 1.15
C HIS A 84 -10.88 -16.13 1.99
N MET A 85 -10.03 -17.17 1.92
CA MET A 85 -8.73 -17.16 2.60
C MET A 85 -7.81 -16.07 2.04
N HIS A 86 -7.79 -15.91 0.71
CA HIS A 86 -7.02 -14.87 0.04
C HIS A 86 -7.49 -13.45 0.42
N GLU A 87 -8.79 -13.22 0.47
CA GLU A 87 -9.37 -11.93 0.90
C GLU A 87 -9.06 -11.62 2.38
N ALA A 88 -9.02 -12.64 3.24
CA ALA A 88 -8.60 -12.47 4.63
C ALA A 88 -7.12 -12.05 4.73
N ASP A 89 -6.23 -12.67 3.93
CA ASP A 89 -4.82 -12.29 3.85
C ASP A 89 -4.63 -10.89 3.25
N MET A 90 -5.41 -10.52 2.22
CA MET A 90 -5.44 -9.16 1.68
C MET A 90 -5.81 -8.12 2.75
N ALA A 91 -6.79 -8.43 3.61
CA ALA A 91 -7.16 -7.52 4.71
C ALA A 91 -6.02 -7.31 5.71
N VAL A 92 -5.16 -8.33 5.92
CA VAL A 92 -3.95 -8.20 6.75
C VAL A 92 -2.93 -7.29 6.05
N SER A 93 -2.65 -7.51 4.77
CA SER A 93 -1.75 -6.65 3.99
C SER A 93 -2.23 -5.20 3.92
N GLN A 94 -3.54 -4.97 3.78
CA GLN A 94 -4.11 -3.62 3.80
C GLN A 94 -3.88 -2.92 5.16
N LYS A 95 -4.04 -3.65 6.27
CA LYS A 95 -3.75 -3.11 7.61
C LYS A 95 -2.26 -2.77 7.76
N ALA A 96 -1.37 -3.62 7.25
CA ALA A 96 0.07 -3.38 7.26
C ALA A 96 0.43 -2.12 6.45
N LEU A 97 -0.14 -1.97 5.26
CA LEU A 97 0.03 -0.78 4.42
C LEU A 97 -0.44 0.49 5.14
N ASN A 98 -1.63 0.47 5.74
CA ASN A 98 -2.16 1.62 6.49
C ASN A 98 -1.25 2.01 7.67
N ALA A 99 -0.70 1.02 8.38
CA ALA A 99 0.24 1.25 9.47
C ALA A 99 1.57 1.84 8.96
N ALA A 100 2.07 1.37 7.81
CA ALA A 100 3.27 1.92 7.18
C ALA A 100 3.07 3.38 6.74
N TRP A 101 1.93 3.70 6.15
CA TRP A 101 1.53 5.07 5.81
C TRP A 101 1.50 5.98 7.03
N ALA A 102 0.85 5.55 8.12
CA ALA A 102 0.80 6.33 9.36
C ALA A 102 2.20 6.63 9.92
N LYS A 103 3.10 5.64 9.91
CA LYS A 103 4.49 5.82 10.36
C LYS A 103 5.26 6.79 9.47
N ARG A 104 5.13 6.67 8.15
CA ARG A 104 5.75 7.59 7.17
C ARG A 104 5.27 9.02 7.43
N GLU A 105 3.97 9.22 7.60
CA GLU A 105 3.37 10.52 7.79
C GLU A 105 3.85 11.21 9.08
N VAL A 106 3.91 10.46 10.18
CA VAL A 106 4.44 10.99 11.46
C VAL A 106 5.90 11.43 11.30
N LEU A 107 6.73 10.63 10.64
CA LEU A 107 8.13 11.00 10.38
C LEU A 107 8.25 12.22 9.47
N GLY A 108 7.40 12.33 8.45
CA GLY A 108 7.34 13.51 7.58
C GLY A 108 7.01 14.79 8.36
N LYS A 109 6.03 14.73 9.28
CA LYS A 109 5.69 15.86 10.16
C LYS A 109 6.85 16.24 11.09
N VAL A 110 7.55 15.25 11.66
CA VAL A 110 8.73 15.49 12.51
C VAL A 110 9.84 16.15 11.70
N LEU A 111 10.14 15.64 10.50
CA LEU A 111 11.14 16.22 9.60
C LEU A 111 10.81 17.68 9.27
N SER A 112 9.57 17.96 8.85
CA SER A 112 9.12 19.32 8.54
C SER A 112 9.27 20.27 9.73
N LYS A 113 8.90 19.82 10.94
CA LYS A 113 9.08 20.60 12.17
C LYS A 113 10.55 20.92 12.43
N GLN A 114 11.43 19.93 12.28
CA GLN A 114 12.87 20.12 12.52
C GLN A 114 13.51 21.06 11.48
N GLN A 115 13.13 20.93 10.21
CA GLN A 115 13.58 21.84 9.15
C GLN A 115 13.19 23.29 9.46
N LYS A 116 11.95 23.54 9.91
CA LYS A 116 11.51 24.88 10.31
C LYS A 116 12.34 25.45 11.46
N VAL A 117 12.65 24.64 12.48
CA VAL A 117 13.46 25.08 13.63
C VAL A 117 14.87 25.46 13.19
N VAL A 118 15.51 24.65 12.34
CA VAL A 118 16.87 24.95 11.85
C VAL A 118 16.87 26.20 10.98
N LEU A 119 15.90 26.35 10.08
CA LEU A 119 15.77 27.55 9.24
C LEU A 119 15.59 28.82 10.09
N GLN A 120 14.74 28.77 11.12
CA GLN A 120 14.57 29.88 12.05
C GLN A 120 15.87 30.24 12.78
N GLN A 121 16.64 29.23 13.22
CA GLN A 121 17.93 29.46 13.87
C GLN A 121 18.94 30.10 12.92
N GLN A 122 19.00 29.66 11.65
CA GLN A 122 19.85 30.26 10.62
C GLN A 122 19.48 31.73 10.39
N ASN A 123 18.18 32.01 10.18
CA ASN A 123 17.71 33.38 9.96
C ASN A 123 18.03 34.31 11.14
N VAL A 124 17.93 33.83 12.38
CA VAL A 124 18.29 34.63 13.57
C VAL A 124 19.79 34.92 13.59
N GLN A 125 20.64 33.96 13.22
CA GLN A 125 22.09 34.17 13.18
C GLN A 125 22.49 35.15 12.06
N GLU A 126 21.93 34.99 10.87
CA GLU A 126 22.17 35.89 9.73
C GLU A 126 21.76 37.32 10.07
N ARG A 127 20.57 37.51 10.67
CA ARG A 127 20.12 38.84 11.13
C ARG A 127 21.09 39.47 12.11
N LYS A 128 21.55 38.72 13.12
CA LYS A 128 22.55 39.22 14.08
C LYS A 128 23.85 39.65 13.39
N GLN A 129 24.36 38.87 12.44
CA GLN A 129 25.55 39.22 11.68
C GLN A 129 25.35 40.49 10.85
N HIS A 130 24.19 40.65 10.21
CA HIS A 130 23.86 41.87 9.47
C HIS A 130 23.73 43.09 10.38
N ASP A 131 23.08 42.94 11.54
CA ASP A 131 22.92 44.02 12.53
C ASP A 131 24.28 44.45 13.11
N GLU A 132 25.17 43.49 13.40
CA GLU A 132 26.55 43.75 13.85
C GLU A 132 27.37 44.49 12.78
N LEU A 133 27.30 44.05 11.53
CA LEU A 133 27.97 44.72 10.41
C LEU A 133 27.44 46.14 10.19
N ALA A 134 26.12 46.33 10.22
CA ALA A 134 25.51 47.66 10.10
C ALA A 134 25.96 48.59 11.22
N THR A 135 26.02 48.08 12.46
CA THR A 135 26.51 48.82 13.62
C THR A 135 27.97 49.24 13.45
N GLN A 136 28.84 48.34 12.99
CA GLN A 136 30.26 48.64 12.75
C GLN A 136 30.44 49.69 11.64
N LEU A 137 29.68 49.60 10.56
CA LEU A 137 29.71 50.57 9.47
C LEU A 137 29.25 51.96 9.95
N TRP A 138 28.17 52.02 10.73
CA TRP A 138 27.69 53.26 11.32
C TRP A 138 28.74 53.91 12.24
N ILE A 139 29.35 53.14 13.15
CA ILE A 139 30.42 53.65 14.04
C ILE A 139 31.61 54.17 13.22
N ARG A 140 32.00 53.47 12.15
CA ARG A 140 33.13 53.90 11.30
C ARG A 140 32.82 55.15 10.48
N GLY A 141 31.56 55.37 10.09
CA GLY A 141 31.13 56.55 9.35
C GLY A 141 30.92 57.81 10.20
N GLN A 142 31.02 57.71 11.53
CA GLN A 142 30.96 58.86 12.45
C GLN A 142 32.33 59.47 12.79
N LYS A 143 33.41 58.99 12.16
CA LYS A 143 34.75 59.62 12.20
C LYS A 143 34.98 60.42 10.93
#